data_AF-F6DQ71-F1
#
_entry.id   AF-F6DQ71-F1
#
_cell.length_a   1.000
_cell.length_b   1.000
_cell.length_c   1.000
_cell.angle_alpha   90.00
_cell.angle_beta   90.00
_cell.angle_gamma   90.00
#
_symmetry.space_group_name_H-M   'P 1'
#
loop_
_entity.id
_entity.type
_entity.pdbx_description
1 polymer ?
#
loop_
_entity_poly.entity_id
_entity_poly.type
_entity_poly.pdbx_seq_one_letter_code
_entity_poly.pdbx_strand_id
1 'polypeptide(L)'
;MYCQDILEKLSLYVDGVLDAADQQAVQEHLACCPACRSELEELTLAMGMLQELPELTPPADFRVKLMEKIEQLPAPIQAPQHKPWYERVVGVTRKSWYRTAAVAAVMAMTLGLTALWEKDGNEFLPIDPKPPGVENPSNHNLALEPGETQENPQETNQPETKPEVNTPSQGGTPNTSQPSNTNRQGTKSTPSNQLSVESYVPKSSEGLVSRTSTLKVDVQDLGAAVKALGTVVQNNGGSIVTPYSETGGVGSISVRFPANVFKSAENQLMSLGVVISYLPTEKDLSDQHGEIKKNIEQLQAKVGELKGKLAAEEANQELEKQLRDAENDLNQQIKTIQGLEERSTYGIINITLI
;
A
#
# COMPACT_ATOMS: atom_id res chain seq x y z
N MET A 1 -8.84 13.85 0.53
CA MET A 1 -8.53 12.55 -0.07
C MET A 1 -8.47 12.71 -1.56
N TYR A 2 -7.55 11.99 -2.21
CA TYR A 2 -7.49 11.81 -3.65
C TYR A 2 -8.51 10.74 -4.08
N CYS A 3 -8.87 10.71 -5.35
CA CYS A 3 -9.83 9.70 -5.84
C CYS A 3 -9.32 8.27 -5.61
N GLN A 4 -8.01 8.03 -5.73
CA GLN A 4 -7.39 6.71 -5.51
C GLN A 4 -7.68 6.18 -4.09
N ASP A 5 -7.49 7.01 -3.05
CA ASP A 5 -7.77 6.68 -1.65
C ASP A 5 -9.23 6.26 -1.41
N ILE A 6 -10.14 6.70 -2.29
CA ILE A 6 -11.58 6.47 -2.21
C ILE A 6 -11.95 5.19 -2.97
N LEU A 7 -11.42 5.00 -4.19
CA LEU A 7 -11.63 3.80 -5.00
C LEU A 7 -11.22 2.53 -4.23
N GLU A 8 -10.06 2.56 -3.56
CA GLU A 8 -9.59 1.45 -2.72
C GLU A 8 -10.49 1.19 -1.50
N LYS A 9 -11.30 2.17 -1.07
CA LYS A 9 -12.26 2.06 0.04
C LYS A 9 -13.70 1.79 -0.41
N LEU A 10 -14.03 1.85 -1.71
CA LEU A 10 -15.42 1.69 -2.18
C LEU A 10 -16.00 0.29 -1.86
N SER A 11 -15.23 -0.79 -1.98
CA SER A 11 -15.71 -2.12 -1.58
C SER A 11 -16.03 -2.13 -0.08
N LEU A 12 -15.06 -1.73 0.76
CA LEU A 12 -15.21 -1.69 2.23
C LEU A 12 -16.38 -0.78 2.69
N TYR A 13 -16.68 0.27 1.92
CA TYR A 13 -17.82 1.15 2.13
C TYR A 13 -19.16 0.45 1.85
N VAL A 14 -19.26 -0.31 0.76
CA VAL A 14 -20.48 -1.07 0.40
C VAL A 14 -20.65 -2.31 1.28
N ASP A 15 -19.56 -2.98 1.64
CA ASP A 15 -19.52 -4.06 2.63
C ASP A 15 -19.85 -3.58 4.06
N GLY A 16 -19.84 -2.27 4.31
CA GLY A 16 -20.20 -1.65 5.59
C GLY A 16 -19.15 -1.85 6.71
N VAL A 17 -17.89 -2.09 6.34
CA VAL A 17 -16.80 -2.47 7.28
C VAL A 17 -15.77 -1.36 7.55
N LEU A 18 -15.94 -0.17 6.97
CA LEU A 18 -15.13 1.01 7.32
C LEU A 18 -15.46 1.52 8.73
N ASP A 19 -14.49 2.22 9.36
CA ASP A 19 -14.78 2.98 10.57
C ASP A 19 -15.55 4.28 10.26
N ALA A 20 -16.09 4.93 11.30
CA ALA A 20 -16.95 6.09 11.15
C ALA A 20 -16.25 7.33 10.55
N ALA A 21 -14.92 7.47 10.70
CA ALA A 21 -14.17 8.58 10.12
C ALA A 21 -13.93 8.35 8.63
N ASP A 22 -13.53 7.13 8.25
CA ASP A 22 -13.40 6.73 6.86
C ASP A 22 -14.74 6.74 6.11
N GLN A 23 -15.82 6.29 6.75
CA GLN A 23 -17.17 6.31 6.17
C GLN A 23 -17.64 7.75 5.89
N GLN A 24 -17.41 8.69 6.82
CA GLN A 24 -17.71 10.10 6.60
C GLN A 24 -16.86 10.68 5.46
N ALA A 25 -15.55 10.41 5.45
CA ALA A 25 -14.64 10.96 4.44
C ALA A 25 -14.93 10.43 3.02
N VAL A 26 -15.40 9.19 2.90
CA VAL A 26 -15.93 8.64 1.64
C VAL A 26 -17.23 9.33 1.22
N GLN A 27 -18.17 9.58 2.14
CA GLN A 27 -19.42 10.29 1.84
C GLN A 27 -19.18 11.75 1.39
N GLU A 28 -18.27 12.47 2.05
CA GLU A 28 -17.87 13.82 1.66
C GLU A 28 -17.26 13.85 0.25
N HIS A 29 -16.43 12.86 -0.10
CA HIS A 29 -15.87 12.78 -1.45
C HIS A 29 -16.93 12.41 -2.50
N LEU A 30 -17.83 11.47 -2.21
CA LEU A 30 -18.92 11.06 -3.12
C LEU A 30 -19.94 12.19 -3.37
N ALA A 31 -20.10 13.14 -2.44
CA ALA A 31 -20.89 14.34 -2.66
C ALA A 31 -20.28 15.25 -3.74
N CYS A 32 -18.95 15.42 -3.74
CA CYS A 32 -18.24 16.34 -4.62
C CYS A 32 -17.69 15.71 -5.92
N CYS A 33 -17.46 14.41 -5.97
CA CYS A 33 -16.78 13.73 -7.08
C CYS A 33 -17.76 12.82 -7.88
N PRO A 34 -18.12 13.19 -9.12
CA PRO A 34 -19.02 12.35 -9.93
C PRO A 34 -18.35 11.07 -10.44
N ALA A 35 -17.02 11.06 -10.63
CA ALA A 35 -16.30 9.88 -11.10
C ALA A 35 -16.35 8.73 -10.09
N CYS A 36 -16.02 8.99 -8.81
CA CYS A 36 -16.12 8.00 -7.74
C CYS A 36 -17.57 7.54 -7.47
N ARG A 37 -18.56 8.30 -7.93
CA ARG A 37 -19.98 7.90 -7.87
C ARG A 37 -20.33 6.90 -8.98
N SER A 38 -19.85 7.08 -10.21
CA SER A 38 -20.00 6.07 -11.29
C SER A 38 -19.42 4.73 -10.85
N GLU A 39 -18.20 4.74 -10.30
CA GLU A 39 -17.50 3.54 -9.83
C GLU A 39 -18.28 2.81 -8.71
N LEU A 40 -18.95 3.56 -7.83
CA LEU A 40 -19.85 3.01 -6.80
C LEU A 40 -21.16 2.46 -7.39
N GLU A 41 -21.74 3.13 -8.38
CA GLU A 41 -22.93 2.68 -9.11
C GLU A 41 -22.64 1.41 -9.92
N GLU A 42 -21.46 1.29 -10.53
CA GLU A 42 -21.00 0.09 -11.25
C GLU A 42 -20.73 -1.09 -10.29
N LEU A 43 -20.07 -0.85 -9.15
CA LEU A 43 -19.82 -1.89 -8.14
C LEU A 43 -21.11 -2.40 -7.49
N THR A 44 -22.06 -1.51 -7.20
CA THR A 44 -23.36 -1.91 -6.63
C THR A 44 -24.26 -2.62 -7.65
N LEU A 45 -24.20 -2.24 -8.93
CA LEU A 45 -24.86 -2.96 -10.03
C LEU A 45 -24.31 -4.39 -10.17
N ALA A 46 -22.99 -4.57 -10.12
CA ALA A 46 -22.36 -5.89 -10.15
C ALA A 46 -22.78 -6.76 -8.95
N MET A 47 -22.91 -6.19 -7.75
CA MET A 47 -23.46 -6.89 -6.58
C MET A 47 -24.93 -7.25 -6.74
N GLY A 48 -25.74 -6.41 -7.39
CA GLY A 48 -27.12 -6.74 -7.74
C GLY A 48 -27.22 -7.98 -8.62
N MET A 49 -26.42 -8.04 -9.69
CA MET A 49 -26.34 -9.22 -10.57
C MET A 49 -25.91 -10.50 -9.83
N LEU A 50 -25.05 -10.38 -8.81
CA LEU A 50 -24.65 -11.51 -7.96
C LEU A 50 -25.75 -11.97 -7.00
N GLN A 51 -26.66 -11.07 -6.58
CA GLN A 51 -27.82 -11.37 -5.73
C GLN A 51 -29.00 -11.97 -6.53
N GLU A 52 -29.03 -11.80 -7.85
CA GLU A 52 -30.02 -12.44 -8.74
C GLU A 52 -29.74 -13.95 -8.98
N LEU A 53 -28.60 -14.48 -8.53
CA LEU A 53 -28.31 -15.91 -8.63
C LEU A 53 -29.22 -16.73 -7.69
N PRO A 54 -29.66 -17.94 -8.11
CA PRO A 54 -30.52 -18.77 -7.29
C PRO A 54 -29.82 -19.27 -6.02
N GLU A 55 -30.47 -19.14 -4.87
CA GLU A 55 -29.97 -19.66 -3.59
C GLU A 55 -29.72 -21.18 -3.67
N LEU A 56 -28.45 -21.57 -3.55
CA LEU A 56 -28.04 -22.96 -3.51
C LEU A 56 -28.39 -23.58 -2.15
N THR A 57 -29.48 -24.34 -2.09
CA THR A 57 -29.82 -25.11 -0.89
C THR A 57 -28.70 -26.12 -0.58
N PRO A 58 -28.10 -26.10 0.62
CA PRO A 58 -27.04 -27.03 0.97
C PRO A 58 -27.60 -28.47 1.07
N PRO A 59 -26.83 -29.50 0.70
CA PRO A 59 -27.26 -30.90 0.87
C PRO A 59 -27.71 -31.20 2.31
N ALA A 60 -28.71 -32.05 2.50
CA ALA A 60 -29.29 -32.32 3.82
C ALA A 60 -28.24 -32.73 4.88
N ASP A 61 -27.23 -33.51 4.48
CA ASP A 61 -26.11 -33.93 5.33
C ASP A 61 -25.14 -32.80 5.72
N PHE A 62 -25.15 -31.66 5.02
CA PHE A 62 -24.14 -30.60 5.17
C PHE A 62 -24.07 -30.11 6.61
N ARG A 63 -25.22 -29.88 7.26
CA ARG A 63 -25.26 -29.43 8.66
C ARG A 63 -24.71 -30.50 9.62
N VAL A 64 -24.91 -31.78 9.33
CA VAL A 64 -24.40 -32.89 10.17
C VAL A 64 -22.88 -32.98 10.03
N LYS A 65 -22.38 -33.04 8.79
CA LYS A 65 -20.94 -33.14 8.48
C LYS A 65 -20.18 -31.88 8.90
N LEU A 66 -20.82 -30.71 8.89
CA LEU A 66 -20.25 -29.47 9.41
C LEU A 66 -20.11 -29.51 10.93
N MET A 67 -21.16 -29.90 11.67
CA MET A 67 -21.10 -30.01 13.13
C MET A 67 -20.09 -31.07 13.58
N GLU A 68 -20.11 -32.26 12.95
CA GLU A 68 -19.11 -33.32 13.17
C GLU A 68 -17.68 -32.79 12.97
N LYS A 69 -17.44 -32.04 11.89
CA LYS A 69 -16.11 -31.49 11.60
C LYS A 69 -15.70 -30.35 12.56
N ILE A 70 -16.65 -29.59 13.09
CA ILE A 70 -16.42 -28.59 14.15
C ILE A 70 -16.10 -29.26 15.49
N GLU A 71 -16.80 -30.33 15.85
CA GLU A 71 -16.54 -31.13 17.06
C GLU A 71 -15.21 -31.90 16.99
N GLN A 72 -14.74 -32.22 15.77
CA GLN A 72 -13.41 -32.78 15.51
C GLN A 72 -12.28 -31.74 15.44
N LEU A 73 -12.57 -30.43 15.45
CA LEU A 73 -11.52 -29.43 15.61
C LEU A 73 -10.92 -29.55 17.03
N PRO A 74 -9.60 -29.47 17.19
CA PRO A 74 -9.02 -29.34 18.53
C PRO A 74 -9.60 -28.08 19.18
N ALA A 75 -10.04 -28.21 20.43
CA ALA A 75 -10.62 -27.10 21.19
C ALA A 75 -9.73 -25.85 21.05
N PRO A 76 -10.32 -24.67 20.77
CA PRO A 76 -9.57 -23.52 20.28
C PRO A 76 -8.41 -23.22 21.22
N ILE A 77 -7.19 -23.22 20.66
CA ILE A 77 -5.97 -22.83 21.39
C ILE A 77 -6.28 -21.44 21.94
N GLN A 78 -6.41 -21.36 23.28
CA GLN A 78 -6.93 -20.15 23.91
C GLN A 78 -6.04 -18.99 23.49
N ALA A 79 -6.64 -17.98 22.83
CA ALA A 79 -5.94 -16.78 22.40
C ALA A 79 -5.12 -16.27 23.60
N PRO A 80 -3.81 -16.00 23.43
CA PRO A 80 -2.86 -15.93 24.53
C PRO A 80 -3.31 -14.88 25.53
N GLN A 81 -3.91 -15.32 26.64
CA GLN A 81 -4.50 -14.41 27.60
C GLN A 81 -3.38 -13.53 28.13
N HIS A 82 -3.49 -12.22 27.88
CA HIS A 82 -2.51 -11.23 28.32
C HIS A 82 -2.50 -11.18 29.85
N LYS A 83 -1.72 -12.08 30.47
CA LYS A 83 -1.43 -12.06 31.90
C LYS A 83 -0.85 -10.69 32.21
N PRO A 84 -1.58 -9.85 32.97
CA PRO A 84 -1.15 -8.47 33.15
C PRO A 84 0.16 -8.48 33.93
N TRP A 85 1.10 -7.66 33.50
CA TRP A 85 2.50 -7.71 33.92
C TRP A 85 2.69 -7.62 35.45
N TYR A 86 1.71 -7.07 36.18
CA TYR A 86 1.71 -6.99 37.63
C TYR A 86 1.75 -8.36 38.33
N GLU A 87 1.22 -9.45 37.74
CA GLU A 87 1.33 -10.79 38.35
C GLU A 87 2.80 -11.21 38.52
N ARG A 88 3.70 -10.73 37.67
CA ARG A 88 5.12 -11.12 37.67
C ARG A 88 5.93 -10.49 38.81
N VAL A 89 5.47 -9.38 39.38
CA VAL A 89 6.19 -8.68 40.48
C VAL A 89 5.75 -9.14 41.87
N VAL A 90 4.53 -9.67 42.04
CA VAL A 90 4.05 -10.14 43.36
C VAL A 90 4.76 -11.40 43.86
N GLY A 91 5.36 -12.19 42.95
CA GLY A 91 6.10 -13.41 43.29
C GLY A 91 7.47 -13.20 43.95
N VAL A 92 8.06 -12.00 43.85
CA VAL A 92 9.46 -11.73 44.26
C VAL A 92 9.56 -11.07 45.64
N THR A 93 8.47 -10.49 46.16
CA THR A 93 8.47 -9.65 47.37
C THR A 93 8.62 -10.40 48.70
N ARG A 94 8.83 -11.73 48.71
CA ARG A 94 8.66 -12.57 49.92
C ARG A 94 9.85 -13.44 50.35
N LYS A 95 11.11 -12.97 50.27
CA LYS A 95 12.17 -13.30 51.26
C LYS A 95 13.43 -12.40 51.23
N SER A 96 14.09 -12.29 52.38
CA SER A 96 15.39 -11.66 52.67
C SER A 96 15.61 -10.15 52.38
N TRP A 97 15.42 -9.64 51.16
CA TRP A 97 15.92 -8.30 50.74
C TRP A 97 15.55 -7.17 51.72
N TYR A 98 14.30 -7.09 52.17
CA TYR A 98 13.82 -5.99 53.03
C TYR A 98 14.58 -5.84 54.36
N ARG A 99 15.30 -6.87 54.83
CA ARG A 99 16.07 -6.78 56.08
C ARG A 99 17.38 -6.00 55.93
N THR A 100 17.97 -5.92 54.73
CA THR A 100 19.17 -5.10 54.50
C THR A 100 18.80 -3.65 54.17
N ALA A 101 17.76 -3.44 53.37
CA ALA A 101 17.25 -2.11 53.01
C ALA A 101 16.84 -1.29 54.25
N ALA A 102 16.19 -1.91 55.25
CA ALA A 102 15.78 -1.24 56.48
C ALA A 102 16.98 -0.72 57.30
N VAL A 103 18.09 -1.47 57.38
CA VAL A 103 19.29 -1.07 58.13
C VAL A 103 20.00 0.11 57.44
N ALA A 104 20.07 0.10 56.11
CA ALA A 104 20.63 1.21 55.35
C ALA A 104 19.81 2.51 55.53
N ALA A 105 18.47 2.42 55.52
CA ALA A 105 17.59 3.56 55.74
C ALA A 105 17.76 4.17 57.15
N VAL A 106 17.88 3.33 58.19
CA VAL A 106 18.12 3.82 59.56
C VAL A 106 19.48 4.51 59.68
N MET A 107 20.56 3.92 59.14
CA MET A 107 21.88 4.57 59.18
C MET A 107 21.93 5.89 58.41
N ALA A 108 21.24 5.97 57.25
CA ALA A 108 21.11 7.21 56.48
C ALA A 108 20.34 8.28 57.27
N MET A 109 19.26 7.92 57.96
CA MET A 109 18.53 8.85 58.83
C MET A 109 19.38 9.33 60.03
N THR A 110 20.12 8.44 60.70
CA THR A 110 20.97 8.87 61.83
C THR A 110 22.11 9.79 61.39
N LEU A 111 22.76 9.51 60.26
CA LEU A 111 23.84 10.36 59.73
C LEU A 111 23.31 11.70 59.20
N GLY A 112 22.12 11.71 58.57
CA GLY A 112 21.44 12.93 58.16
C GLY A 112 21.05 13.82 59.33
N LEU A 113 20.55 13.23 60.43
CA LEU A 113 20.18 13.96 61.64
C LEU A 113 21.40 14.59 62.35
N THR A 114 22.54 13.90 62.41
CA THR A 114 23.77 14.49 62.96
C THR A 114 24.30 15.64 62.11
N ALA A 115 24.31 15.48 60.78
CA ALA A 115 24.81 16.52 59.87
C ALA A 115 23.96 17.81 59.88
N LEU A 116 22.67 17.71 60.24
CA LEU A 116 21.76 18.85 60.30
C LEU A 116 21.89 19.68 61.60
N TRP A 117 22.63 19.19 62.61
CA TRP A 117 22.85 19.90 63.88
C TRP A 117 24.22 20.61 63.95
N GLU A 118 25.10 20.38 62.98
CA GLU A 118 26.45 20.98 62.93
C GLU A 118 26.52 22.24 62.05
N LYS A 119 25.37 22.70 61.53
CA LYS A 119 25.28 23.89 60.67
C LYS A 119 24.03 24.73 60.96
N ASP A 120 24.04 25.41 62.10
CA ASP A 120 23.50 26.77 62.27
C ASP A 120 24.03 27.36 63.59
N GLY A 121 25.24 27.93 63.53
CA GLY A 121 25.83 28.67 64.65
C GLY A 121 25.42 30.14 64.59
N ASN A 122 24.95 30.67 65.72
CA ASN A 122 24.44 32.05 65.90
C ASN A 122 25.19 33.14 65.11
N GLU A 123 24.44 34.01 64.44
CA GLU A 123 24.75 35.45 64.44
C GLU A 123 23.46 36.26 64.66
N PHE A 124 23.56 37.38 65.39
CA PHE A 124 22.42 38.09 65.96
C PHE A 124 22.01 39.34 65.16
N LEU A 125 20.74 39.73 65.31
CA LEU A 125 20.19 40.98 64.77
C LEU A 125 20.86 42.23 65.36
N PRO A 126 21.12 43.26 64.53
CA PRO A 126 20.96 44.65 64.91
C PRO A 126 19.51 45.09 64.66
N ILE A 127 18.91 45.79 65.62
CA ILE A 127 17.61 46.47 65.45
C ILE A 127 17.88 47.98 65.45
N ASP A 128 17.42 48.69 64.42
CA ASP A 128 17.26 50.15 64.45
C ASP A 128 15.77 50.53 64.44
N PRO A 129 15.30 51.46 65.29
CA PRO A 129 13.87 51.67 65.55
C PRO A 129 13.26 52.90 64.84
N LYS A 130 11.92 53.06 65.02
CA LYS A 130 11.12 54.31 65.02
C LYS A 130 10.62 54.84 63.65
N PRO A 131 9.34 55.27 63.53
CA PRO A 131 8.10 54.79 64.18
C PRO A 131 6.90 54.66 63.18
N PRO A 132 5.74 54.10 63.57
CA PRO A 132 4.50 54.22 62.81
C PRO A 132 3.77 55.55 63.10
N GLY A 133 3.19 56.19 62.08
CA GLY A 133 2.48 57.47 62.21
C GLY A 133 1.52 57.76 61.04
N VAL A 134 0.22 57.72 61.35
CA VAL A 134 -0.95 57.95 60.49
C VAL A 134 -0.95 59.35 59.87
N GLU A 135 -1.37 59.50 58.60
CA GLU A 135 -2.45 60.44 58.17
C GLU A 135 -2.70 60.44 56.65
N ASN A 136 -3.99 60.48 56.29
CA ASN A 136 -4.57 60.72 54.96
C ASN A 136 -5.75 61.69 55.25
N PRO A 137 -5.97 62.79 54.50
CA PRO A 137 -6.80 62.69 53.30
C PRO A 137 -6.58 63.78 52.22
N SER A 138 -7.46 63.78 51.21
CA SER A 138 -7.84 64.93 50.35
C SER A 138 -6.91 65.29 49.18
N ASN A 139 -7.39 65.74 48.02
CA ASN A 139 -8.76 65.72 47.43
C ASN A 139 -8.67 66.04 45.92
N HIS A 140 -9.82 65.98 45.23
CA HIS A 140 -10.08 66.45 43.85
C HIS A 140 -9.51 65.58 42.71
N ASN A 141 -10.23 65.36 41.59
CA ASN A 141 -11.54 65.89 41.18
C ASN A 141 -12.41 64.88 40.41
N LEU A 142 -13.70 65.23 40.27
CA LEU A 142 -14.70 64.51 39.48
C LEU A 142 -14.47 64.70 37.97
N ALA A 143 -14.75 63.67 37.17
CA ALA A 143 -15.56 63.75 35.95
C ALA A 143 -15.82 62.33 35.37
N LEU A 144 -16.89 62.19 34.58
CA LEU A 144 -17.26 60.97 33.87
C LEU A 144 -17.70 61.33 32.43
N GLU A 145 -17.39 60.43 31.48
CA GLU A 145 -17.90 60.43 30.09
C GLU A 145 -17.46 61.62 29.18
N PRO A 146 -17.79 61.65 27.86
CA PRO A 146 -17.08 60.85 26.85
C PRO A 146 -16.79 61.61 25.52
N GLY A 147 -16.14 60.94 24.55
CA GLY A 147 -16.38 61.19 23.11
C GLY A 147 -15.22 61.64 22.20
N GLU A 148 -15.03 60.85 21.14
CA GLU A 148 -14.79 61.22 19.72
C GLU A 148 -13.72 62.26 19.26
N THR A 149 -12.61 61.71 18.70
CA THR A 149 -12.14 61.89 17.30
C THR A 149 -11.49 63.23 16.81
N GLN A 150 -10.56 63.08 15.83
CA GLN A 150 -9.83 64.11 15.03
C GLN A 150 -8.58 64.69 15.75
N GLU A 151 -7.52 65.20 15.08
CA GLU A 151 -7.35 65.63 13.67
C GLU A 151 -5.93 65.32 13.09
N ASN A 152 -5.49 66.01 12.02
CA ASN A 152 -4.26 65.79 11.23
C ASN A 152 -3.78 67.19 10.68
N PRO A 153 -3.15 67.46 9.50
CA PRO A 153 -2.54 66.66 8.42
C PRO A 153 -1.09 67.14 8.03
N GLN A 154 -0.70 67.01 6.75
CA GLN A 154 0.51 67.51 6.05
C GLN A 154 1.84 66.74 6.30
N GLU A 155 2.74 66.50 5.33
CA GLU A 155 2.79 66.60 3.84
C GLU A 155 4.12 65.94 3.36
N THR A 156 4.43 65.54 2.10
CA THR A 156 3.75 65.29 0.79
C THR A 156 4.54 64.08 0.14
N ASN A 157 4.56 63.65 -1.14
CA ASN A 157 4.00 64.05 -2.44
C ASN A 157 3.84 62.80 -3.38
N GLN A 158 3.56 62.99 -4.67
CA GLN A 158 3.53 61.96 -5.74
C GLN A 158 4.15 62.52 -7.07
N PRO A 159 4.06 61.96 -8.32
CA PRO A 159 2.94 61.22 -8.97
C PRO A 159 3.27 60.02 -9.91
N GLU A 160 2.22 59.25 -10.26
CA GLU A 160 1.71 58.72 -11.56
C GLU A 160 2.64 58.55 -12.81
N THR A 161 2.36 57.78 -13.89
CA THR A 161 1.10 57.23 -14.49
C THR A 161 1.37 55.97 -15.39
N LYS A 162 0.33 55.41 -16.04
CA LYS A 162 0.32 54.31 -17.05
C LYS A 162 -0.84 54.57 -18.05
N PRO A 163 -0.74 54.44 -19.40
CA PRO A 163 -0.83 53.12 -20.08
C PRO A 163 -0.30 52.96 -21.55
N GLU A 164 -0.54 51.76 -22.09
CA GLU A 164 -0.91 51.43 -23.50
C GLU A 164 0.12 50.93 -24.56
N VAL A 165 -0.45 50.51 -25.70
CA VAL A 165 -0.07 49.44 -26.64
C VAL A 165 0.74 49.95 -27.83
N ASN A 166 1.63 49.12 -28.42
CA ASN A 166 1.66 48.81 -29.87
C ASN A 166 2.74 47.79 -30.29
N THR A 167 2.52 47.18 -31.46
CA THR A 167 3.44 46.28 -32.18
C THR A 167 3.52 46.70 -33.65
N PRO A 168 4.71 46.64 -34.29
CA PRO A 168 4.81 46.31 -35.70
C PRO A 168 5.77 45.13 -35.98
N SER A 169 5.72 44.62 -37.21
CA SER A 169 6.40 43.39 -37.66
C SER A 169 7.33 43.66 -38.85
N GLN A 170 7.82 42.60 -39.50
CA GLN A 170 8.81 42.51 -40.60
C GLN A 170 10.29 42.59 -40.15
N GLY A 171 11.21 41.79 -40.72
CA GLY A 171 11.04 40.68 -41.66
C GLY A 171 12.36 40.21 -42.30
N GLY A 172 12.35 39.08 -43.01
CA GLY A 172 13.42 38.70 -43.96
C GLY A 172 14.13 37.37 -43.71
N THR A 173 13.66 36.30 -44.36
CA THR A 173 14.50 35.17 -44.81
C THR A 173 14.90 35.38 -46.27
N PRO A 174 16.12 34.98 -46.67
CA PRO A 174 16.25 33.92 -47.69
C PRO A 174 17.53 33.06 -47.52
N ASN A 175 17.76 31.93 -48.21
CA ASN A 175 16.89 30.88 -48.79
C ASN A 175 17.79 29.68 -49.22
N THR A 176 17.20 28.48 -49.38
CA THR A 176 17.68 27.30 -50.17
C THR A 176 19.16 26.85 -50.14
N SER A 177 19.38 25.57 -49.76
CA SER A 177 20.13 24.59 -50.59
C SER A 177 20.01 23.15 -50.09
N GLN A 178 19.18 22.35 -50.77
CA GLN A 178 19.41 20.91 -51.00
C GLN A 178 20.19 20.75 -52.33
N PRO A 179 20.70 19.55 -52.73
CA PRO A 179 20.50 18.22 -52.14
C PRO A 179 21.80 17.43 -51.87
N SER A 180 21.66 16.21 -51.34
CA SER A 180 22.22 15.00 -51.98
C SER A 180 21.67 13.72 -51.35
N ASN A 181 21.41 12.70 -52.18
CA ASN A 181 21.03 11.36 -51.72
C ASN A 181 22.25 10.56 -51.27
N THR A 182 22.09 9.75 -50.21
CA THR A 182 22.81 8.48 -50.12
C THR A 182 21.90 7.40 -49.54
N ASN A 183 21.47 6.48 -50.39
CA ASN A 183 20.67 5.33 -50.00
C ASN A 183 21.51 4.37 -49.16
N ARG A 184 21.07 4.06 -47.93
CA ARG A 184 21.47 2.84 -47.22
C ARG A 184 20.26 2.17 -46.62
N GLN A 185 19.88 1.04 -47.21
CA GLN A 185 18.94 0.10 -46.62
C GLN A 185 19.48 -0.36 -45.27
N GLY A 186 18.74 -0.03 -44.22
CA GLY A 186 18.97 -0.50 -42.86
C GLY A 186 17.65 -1.01 -42.30
N THR A 187 17.26 -2.22 -42.69
CA THR A 187 16.04 -2.88 -42.22
C THR A 187 16.11 -3.11 -40.72
N LYS A 188 15.58 -2.15 -39.94
CA LYS A 188 15.22 -2.38 -38.54
C LYS A 188 14.04 -3.34 -38.50
N SER A 189 14.34 -4.63 -38.60
CA SER A 189 13.41 -5.71 -38.28
C SER A 189 13.13 -5.67 -36.78
N THR A 190 12.15 -4.87 -36.38
CA THR A 190 11.48 -5.05 -35.09
C THR A 190 11.01 -6.50 -35.02
N PRO A 191 11.41 -7.30 -34.00
CA PRO A 191 10.85 -8.62 -33.80
C PRO A 191 9.42 -8.47 -33.28
N SER A 192 8.48 -8.16 -34.18
CA SER A 192 7.05 -8.29 -33.93
C SER A 192 6.77 -9.79 -33.78
N ASN A 193 6.90 -10.28 -32.55
CA ASN A 193 6.81 -11.71 -32.25
C ASN A 193 5.35 -12.17 -32.19
N GLN A 194 4.56 -11.79 -33.20
CA GLN A 194 3.32 -12.46 -33.57
C GLN A 194 3.69 -13.84 -34.12
N LEU A 195 3.96 -14.79 -33.22
CA LEU A 195 3.67 -16.18 -33.53
C LEU A 195 2.20 -16.23 -33.94
N SER A 196 1.93 -16.72 -35.15
CA SER A 196 0.56 -16.98 -35.60
C SER A 196 -0.09 -17.95 -34.62
N VAL A 197 -1.16 -17.54 -33.94
CA VAL A 197 -1.74 -18.30 -32.81
C VAL A 197 -2.15 -19.72 -33.23
N GLU A 198 -2.52 -19.89 -34.51
CA GLU A 198 -2.65 -21.13 -35.29
C GLU A 198 -1.58 -22.21 -35.07
N SER A 199 -0.37 -21.86 -34.62
CA SER A 199 0.80 -22.76 -34.51
C SER A 199 1.34 -22.92 -33.08
N TYR A 200 0.67 -22.39 -32.06
CA TYR A 200 1.13 -22.50 -30.68
C TYR A 200 1.00 -23.93 -30.13
N VAL A 201 2.10 -24.46 -29.60
CA VAL A 201 2.19 -25.77 -28.94
C VAL A 201 2.44 -25.54 -27.43
N PRO A 202 1.49 -25.88 -26.55
CA PRO A 202 1.69 -25.77 -25.09
C PRO A 202 2.82 -26.68 -24.60
N LYS A 203 3.56 -26.22 -23.57
CA LYS A 203 4.65 -26.98 -22.92
C LYS A 203 4.15 -28.30 -22.30
N SER A 204 5.06 -29.05 -21.65
CA SER A 204 4.64 -30.08 -20.70
C SER A 204 3.86 -29.40 -19.56
N SER A 205 2.79 -30.04 -19.08
CA SER A 205 2.06 -29.58 -17.90
C SER A 205 2.74 -30.01 -16.60
N GLU A 206 3.63 -31.00 -16.63
CA GLU A 206 4.22 -31.61 -15.45
C GLU A 206 5.22 -30.68 -14.73
N GLY A 207 5.03 -30.49 -13.42
CA GLY A 207 5.95 -29.69 -12.58
C GLY A 207 5.76 -28.18 -12.68
N LEU A 208 4.66 -27.70 -13.26
CA LEU A 208 4.35 -26.27 -13.32
C LEU A 208 3.93 -25.74 -11.95
N VAL A 209 4.84 -25.07 -11.25
CA VAL A 209 4.58 -24.46 -9.93
C VAL A 209 4.78 -22.96 -10.00
N SER A 210 3.72 -22.19 -9.72
CA SER A 210 3.83 -20.74 -9.52
C SER A 210 4.22 -20.39 -8.09
N ARG A 211 5.05 -19.35 -7.94
CA ARG A 211 5.69 -18.98 -6.66
C ARG A 211 5.45 -17.51 -6.37
N THR A 212 4.86 -17.23 -5.22
CA THR A 212 4.67 -15.87 -4.72
C THR A 212 5.08 -15.82 -3.26
N SER A 213 5.82 -14.80 -2.83
CA SER A 213 6.15 -14.61 -1.41
C SER A 213 5.87 -13.17 -1.00
N THR A 214 5.20 -12.98 0.13
CA THR A 214 5.09 -11.67 0.79
C THR A 214 6.06 -11.61 1.95
N LEU A 215 6.93 -10.60 1.96
CA LEU A 215 8.02 -10.42 2.90
C LEU A 215 7.94 -9.02 3.53
N LYS A 216 7.94 -8.94 4.86
CA LYS A 216 8.05 -7.67 5.60
C LYS A 216 9.33 -7.67 6.41
N VAL A 217 10.16 -6.63 6.23
CA VAL A 217 11.50 -6.51 6.84
C VAL A 217 11.64 -5.17 7.56
N ASP A 218 12.10 -5.21 8.80
CA ASP A 218 12.55 -4.09 9.63
C ASP A 218 13.98 -3.71 9.21
N VAL A 219 14.22 -2.49 8.73
CA VAL A 219 15.52 -2.05 8.18
C VAL A 219 16.02 -0.75 8.81
N GLN A 220 17.32 -0.70 9.12
CA GLN A 220 17.92 0.46 9.81
C GLN A 220 17.98 1.73 8.94
N ASP A 221 17.97 1.59 7.61
CA ASP A 221 17.95 2.69 6.64
C ASP A 221 17.28 2.20 5.34
N LEU A 222 16.12 2.78 5.00
CA LEU A 222 15.35 2.44 3.81
C LEU A 222 16.16 2.67 2.52
N GLY A 223 16.92 3.77 2.44
CA GLY A 223 17.69 4.14 1.25
C GLY A 223 18.86 3.20 0.96
N ALA A 224 19.47 2.62 1.99
CA ALA A 224 20.47 1.57 1.90
C ALA A 224 19.82 0.21 1.55
N ALA A 225 18.71 -0.12 2.21
CA ALA A 225 17.95 -1.35 1.95
C ALA A 225 17.47 -1.42 0.49
N VAL A 226 16.93 -0.33 -0.07
CA VAL A 226 16.50 -0.25 -1.48
C VAL A 226 17.67 -0.42 -2.46
N LYS A 227 18.84 0.13 -2.16
CA LYS A 227 20.06 -0.06 -2.99
C LYS A 227 20.56 -1.51 -2.94
N ALA A 228 20.57 -2.12 -1.76
CA ALA A 228 20.94 -3.51 -1.58
C ALA A 228 19.93 -4.46 -2.25
N LEU A 229 18.62 -4.19 -2.13
CA LEU A 229 17.54 -4.86 -2.83
C LEU A 229 17.72 -4.78 -4.36
N GLY A 230 17.99 -3.59 -4.90
CA GLY A 230 18.29 -3.42 -6.33
C GLY A 230 19.51 -4.24 -6.79
N THR A 231 20.52 -4.36 -5.93
CA THR A 231 21.69 -5.23 -6.16
C THR A 231 21.31 -6.71 -6.17
N VAL A 232 20.45 -7.16 -5.26
CA VAL A 232 19.91 -8.55 -5.23
C VAL A 232 19.05 -8.83 -6.48
N VAL A 233 18.22 -7.88 -6.91
CA VAL A 233 17.45 -7.97 -8.16
C VAL A 233 18.37 -8.16 -9.36
N GLN A 234 19.39 -7.32 -9.51
CA GLN A 234 20.33 -7.41 -10.62
C GLN A 234 21.14 -8.72 -10.61
N ASN A 235 21.71 -9.10 -9.46
CA ASN A 235 22.59 -10.27 -9.34
C ASN A 235 21.86 -11.61 -9.55
N ASN A 236 20.56 -11.69 -9.23
CA ASN A 236 19.74 -12.90 -9.46
C ASN A 236 18.90 -12.77 -10.74
N GLY A 237 19.26 -11.90 -11.70
CA GLY A 237 18.59 -11.78 -13.00
C GLY A 237 17.10 -11.44 -12.93
N GLY A 238 16.68 -10.76 -11.85
CA GLY A 238 15.29 -10.38 -11.61
C GLY A 238 14.87 -9.13 -12.37
N SER A 239 13.63 -8.71 -12.14
CA SER A 239 13.08 -7.45 -12.66
C SER A 239 12.08 -6.85 -11.68
N ILE A 240 11.97 -5.53 -11.67
CA ILE A 240 10.93 -4.82 -10.92
C ILE A 240 9.58 -5.04 -11.65
N VAL A 241 8.55 -5.38 -10.88
CA VAL A 241 7.15 -5.52 -11.35
C VAL A 241 6.37 -4.27 -10.95
N THR A 242 6.42 -3.93 -9.66
CA THR A 242 5.87 -2.68 -9.11
C THR A 242 7.06 -1.85 -8.61
N PRO A 243 7.26 -0.61 -9.13
CA PRO A 243 8.33 0.28 -8.67
C PRO A 243 8.30 0.54 -7.16
N TYR A 244 9.45 0.97 -6.60
CA TYR A 244 9.50 1.40 -5.21
C TYR A 244 8.62 2.63 -5.00
N SER A 245 7.73 2.54 -4.01
CA SER A 245 6.98 3.67 -3.44
C SER A 245 7.19 3.71 -1.93
N GLU A 246 7.06 4.89 -1.34
CA GLU A 246 7.22 5.09 0.11
C GLU A 246 6.10 6.00 0.63
N THR A 247 5.44 5.55 1.70
CA THR A 247 4.36 6.29 2.37
C THR A 247 4.54 6.19 3.87
N GLY A 248 4.75 7.32 4.55
CA GLY A 248 4.84 7.37 6.02
C GLY A 248 6.01 6.57 6.62
N GLY A 249 7.13 6.45 5.90
CA GLY A 249 8.27 5.61 6.30
C GLY A 249 8.10 4.11 6.01
N VAL A 250 7.01 3.70 5.34
CA VAL A 250 6.83 2.33 4.85
C VAL A 250 7.14 2.30 3.36
N GLY A 251 8.20 1.57 2.99
CA GLY A 251 8.59 1.32 1.61
C GLY A 251 7.91 0.07 1.05
N SER A 252 7.43 0.10 -0.18
CA SER A 252 6.84 -1.06 -0.86
C SER A 252 7.40 -1.24 -2.28
N ILE A 253 7.69 -2.49 -2.66
CA ILE A 253 8.18 -2.85 -3.99
C ILE A 253 7.85 -4.31 -4.31
N SER A 254 7.48 -4.60 -5.56
CA SER A 254 7.28 -5.99 -6.04
C SER A 254 8.30 -6.32 -7.13
N VAL A 255 8.96 -7.46 -7.00
CA VAL A 255 10.02 -7.91 -7.89
C VAL A 255 9.76 -9.34 -8.36
N ARG A 256 10.17 -9.69 -9.58
CA ARG A 256 10.13 -11.06 -10.10
C ARG A 256 11.52 -11.62 -10.31
N PHE A 257 11.67 -12.93 -10.11
CA PHE A 257 12.90 -13.68 -10.32
C PHE A 257 12.62 -14.95 -11.13
N PRO A 258 13.54 -15.38 -12.02
CA PRO A 258 13.45 -16.69 -12.66
C PRO A 258 13.33 -17.82 -11.61
N ALA A 259 12.48 -18.81 -11.87
CA ALA A 259 12.09 -19.81 -10.87
C ALA A 259 13.27 -20.61 -10.27
N ASN A 260 14.34 -20.81 -11.04
CA ASN A 260 15.56 -21.51 -10.61
C ASN A 260 16.43 -20.72 -9.60
N VAL A 261 16.28 -19.40 -9.51
CA VAL A 261 17.03 -18.52 -8.58
C VAL A 261 16.14 -17.88 -7.52
N PHE A 262 14.81 -18.05 -7.60
CA PHE A 262 13.83 -17.48 -6.67
C PHE A 262 14.21 -17.66 -5.19
N LYS A 263 14.51 -18.89 -4.76
CA LYS A 263 14.90 -19.19 -3.36
C LYS A 263 16.23 -18.54 -2.93
N SER A 264 17.17 -18.37 -3.87
CA SER A 264 18.44 -17.67 -3.62
C SER A 264 18.19 -16.18 -3.39
N ALA A 265 17.43 -15.55 -4.28
CA ALA A 265 17.07 -14.14 -4.16
C ALA A 265 16.25 -13.87 -2.89
N GLU A 266 15.25 -14.70 -2.59
CA GLU A 266 14.42 -14.61 -1.40
C GLU A 266 15.25 -14.65 -0.10
N ASN A 267 16.17 -15.62 0.02
CA ASN A 267 17.08 -15.71 1.17
C ASN A 267 18.00 -14.48 1.29
N GLN A 268 18.43 -13.89 0.17
CA GLN A 268 19.23 -12.65 0.17
C GLN A 268 18.39 -11.43 0.62
N LEU A 269 17.13 -11.33 0.18
CA LEU A 269 16.20 -10.27 0.58
C LEU A 269 15.86 -10.34 2.07
N MET A 270 15.73 -11.55 2.64
CA MET A 270 15.58 -11.76 4.09
C MET A 270 16.79 -11.26 4.89
N SER A 271 17.98 -11.19 4.30
CA SER A 271 19.20 -10.72 4.98
C SER A 271 19.38 -9.20 5.01
N LEU A 272 18.44 -8.43 4.43
CA LEU A 272 18.48 -6.96 4.41
C LEU A 272 18.16 -6.31 5.77
N GLY A 273 17.59 -7.06 6.70
CA GLY A 273 17.15 -6.57 8.01
C GLY A 273 16.52 -7.67 8.86
N VAL A 274 15.64 -7.32 9.80
CA VAL A 274 14.92 -8.32 10.62
C VAL A 274 13.58 -8.66 9.96
N VAL A 275 13.39 -9.92 9.59
CA VAL A 275 12.13 -10.38 8.98
C VAL A 275 11.00 -10.38 10.02
N ILE A 276 10.03 -9.48 9.84
CA ILE A 276 8.83 -9.36 10.68
C ILE A 276 7.78 -10.38 10.24
N SER A 277 7.63 -10.59 8.93
CA SER A 277 6.61 -11.46 8.37
C SER A 277 7.09 -12.08 7.06
N TYR A 278 6.77 -13.36 6.86
CA TYR A 278 7.12 -14.11 5.67
C TYR A 278 5.99 -15.10 5.34
N LEU A 279 5.33 -14.90 4.21
CA LEU A 279 4.27 -15.75 3.69
C LEU A 279 4.64 -16.23 2.29
N PRO A 280 5.35 -17.38 2.17
CA PRO A 280 5.53 -18.05 0.89
C PRO A 280 4.26 -18.79 0.47
N THR A 281 3.96 -18.72 -0.82
CA THR A 281 2.86 -19.42 -1.49
C THR A 281 3.42 -20.10 -2.73
N GLU A 282 3.47 -21.43 -2.71
CA GLU A 282 3.60 -22.22 -3.93
C GLU A 282 2.22 -22.74 -4.33
N LYS A 283 1.88 -22.64 -5.62
CA LYS A 283 0.68 -23.26 -6.18
C LYS A 283 1.04 -24.08 -7.40
N ASP A 284 0.72 -25.36 -7.34
CA ASP A 284 0.73 -26.26 -8.50
C ASP A 284 -0.31 -25.80 -9.52
N LEU A 285 0.12 -25.70 -10.78
CA LEU A 285 -0.68 -25.34 -11.95
C LEU A 285 -0.76 -26.49 -12.95
N SER A 286 -0.15 -27.65 -12.67
CA SER A 286 0.00 -28.77 -13.59
C SER A 286 -1.36 -29.30 -14.09
N ASP A 287 -2.32 -29.48 -13.18
CA ASP A 287 -3.68 -29.89 -13.54
C ASP A 287 -4.39 -28.83 -14.39
N GLN A 288 -4.32 -27.55 -13.98
CA GLN A 288 -4.98 -26.44 -14.68
C GLN A 288 -4.41 -26.25 -16.10
N HIS A 289 -3.09 -26.36 -16.24
CA HIS A 289 -2.40 -26.34 -17.54
C HIS A 289 -2.76 -27.57 -18.37
N GLY A 290 -2.86 -28.75 -17.76
CA GLY A 290 -3.29 -29.99 -18.41
C GLY A 290 -4.74 -29.98 -18.90
N GLU A 291 -5.64 -29.28 -18.21
CA GLU A 291 -7.02 -29.05 -18.64
C GLU A 291 -7.07 -28.08 -19.83
N ILE A 292 -6.46 -26.89 -19.69
CA ILE A 292 -6.46 -25.89 -20.78
C ILE A 292 -5.76 -26.44 -22.03
N LYS A 293 -4.70 -27.24 -21.88
CA LYS A 293 -4.02 -27.90 -23.01
C LYS A 293 -4.98 -28.80 -23.80
N LYS A 294 -5.78 -29.64 -23.13
CA LYS A 294 -6.79 -30.49 -23.78
C LYS A 294 -7.86 -29.64 -24.48
N ASN A 295 -8.26 -28.52 -23.87
CA ASN A 295 -9.24 -27.59 -24.46
C ASN A 295 -8.70 -26.92 -25.73
N ILE A 296 -7.41 -26.56 -25.76
CA ILE A 296 -6.71 -26.06 -26.97
C ILE A 296 -6.67 -27.13 -28.06
N GLU A 297 -6.28 -28.37 -27.73
CA GLU A 297 -6.22 -29.49 -28.67
C GLU A 297 -7.61 -29.79 -29.28
N GLN A 298 -8.68 -29.74 -28.47
CA GLN A 298 -10.06 -29.87 -28.94
C GLN A 298 -10.52 -28.70 -29.83
N LEU A 299 -10.19 -27.46 -29.46
CA LEU A 299 -10.55 -26.28 -30.26
C LEU A 299 -9.79 -26.24 -31.59
N GLN A 300 -8.51 -26.63 -31.62
CA GLN A 300 -7.74 -26.78 -32.86
C GLN A 300 -8.39 -27.82 -33.80
N ALA A 301 -8.84 -28.97 -33.26
CA ALA A 301 -9.57 -29.97 -34.04
C ALA A 301 -10.91 -29.43 -34.59
N LYS A 302 -11.70 -28.73 -33.75
CA LYS A 302 -12.98 -28.10 -34.14
C LYS A 302 -12.80 -27.03 -35.23
N VAL A 303 -11.78 -26.18 -35.10
CA VAL A 303 -11.42 -25.16 -36.11
C VAL A 303 -11.03 -25.82 -37.43
N GLY A 304 -10.24 -26.90 -37.39
CA GLY A 304 -9.92 -27.69 -38.58
C GLY A 304 -11.15 -28.32 -39.25
N GLU A 305 -12.06 -28.90 -38.47
CA GLU A 305 -13.33 -29.47 -38.97
C GLU A 305 -14.22 -28.41 -39.61
N LEU A 306 -14.39 -27.24 -38.98
CA LEU A 306 -15.19 -26.13 -39.50
C LEU A 306 -14.59 -25.53 -40.77
N LYS A 307 -13.25 -25.35 -40.85
CA LYS A 307 -12.56 -24.95 -42.08
C LYS A 307 -12.76 -25.98 -43.21
N GLY A 308 -12.74 -27.27 -42.88
CA GLY A 308 -13.02 -28.36 -43.83
C GLY A 308 -14.46 -28.34 -44.37
N LYS A 309 -15.46 -28.07 -43.52
CA LYS A 309 -16.87 -27.94 -43.93
C LYS A 309 -17.12 -26.69 -44.79
N LEU A 310 -16.57 -25.54 -44.39
CA LEU A 310 -16.73 -24.28 -45.13
C LEU A 310 -16.07 -24.33 -46.52
N ALA A 311 -15.04 -25.17 -46.70
CA ALA A 311 -14.44 -25.44 -48.01
C ALA A 311 -15.25 -26.42 -48.90
N ALA A 312 -16.34 -27.01 -48.37
CA ALA A 312 -17.26 -27.87 -49.11
C ALA A 312 -18.65 -27.23 -49.30
N GLU A 313 -19.09 -26.39 -48.37
CA GLU A 313 -20.32 -25.57 -48.46
C GLU A 313 -19.96 -24.07 -48.46
N GLU A 314 -19.67 -23.53 -49.65
CA GLU A 314 -19.43 -22.09 -49.82
C GLU A 314 -20.66 -21.26 -49.42
N ALA A 315 -20.42 -20.06 -48.86
CA ALA A 315 -21.42 -19.08 -48.41
C ALA A 315 -22.35 -19.51 -47.24
N ASN A 316 -21.96 -20.52 -46.44
CA ASN A 316 -22.68 -20.87 -45.21
C ASN A 316 -22.32 -19.93 -44.03
N GLN A 317 -23.08 -18.84 -43.88
CA GLN A 317 -22.85 -17.78 -42.87
C GLN A 317 -22.83 -18.28 -41.41
N GLU A 318 -23.54 -19.36 -41.07
CA GLU A 318 -23.54 -19.92 -39.72
C GLU A 318 -22.26 -20.72 -39.46
N LEU A 319 -21.72 -21.45 -40.45
CA LEU A 319 -20.38 -22.05 -40.35
C LEU A 319 -19.29 -20.98 -40.24
N GLU A 320 -19.38 -19.88 -41.01
CA GLU A 320 -18.45 -18.75 -40.86
C GLU A 320 -18.49 -18.13 -39.45
N LYS A 321 -19.68 -18.04 -38.85
CA LYS A 321 -19.84 -17.56 -37.47
C LYS A 321 -19.23 -18.53 -36.46
N GLN A 322 -19.62 -19.80 -36.50
CA GLN A 322 -19.10 -20.84 -35.60
C GLN A 322 -17.58 -21.01 -35.70
N LEU A 323 -17.00 -20.79 -36.89
CA LEU A 323 -15.56 -20.76 -37.10
C LEU A 323 -14.90 -19.59 -36.37
N ARG A 324 -15.39 -18.35 -36.57
CA ARG A 324 -14.88 -17.16 -35.88
C ARG A 324 -15.00 -17.28 -34.36
N ASP A 325 -16.12 -17.81 -33.87
CA ASP A 325 -16.34 -18.03 -32.44
C ASP A 325 -15.32 -19.05 -31.89
N ALA A 326 -15.10 -20.18 -32.59
CA ALA A 326 -14.10 -21.18 -32.19
C ALA A 326 -12.64 -20.69 -32.29
N GLU A 327 -12.32 -19.84 -33.27
CA GLU A 327 -11.01 -19.18 -33.37
C GLU A 327 -10.81 -18.17 -32.23
N ASN A 328 -11.83 -17.42 -31.84
CA ASN A 328 -11.78 -16.51 -30.68
C ASN A 328 -11.58 -17.28 -29.37
N ASP A 329 -12.31 -18.36 -29.15
CA ASP A 329 -12.13 -19.26 -28.00
C ASP A 329 -10.70 -19.83 -27.94
N LEU A 330 -10.19 -20.32 -29.08
CA LEU A 330 -8.83 -20.85 -29.20
C LEU A 330 -7.77 -19.79 -28.86
N ASN A 331 -7.91 -18.59 -29.42
CA ASN A 331 -7.06 -17.43 -29.11
C ASN A 331 -7.09 -17.09 -27.61
N GLN A 332 -8.22 -17.23 -26.93
CA GLN A 332 -8.36 -16.92 -25.50
C GLN A 332 -7.80 -18.02 -24.59
N GLN A 333 -7.97 -19.30 -24.92
CA GLN A 333 -7.34 -20.40 -24.20
C GLN A 333 -5.81 -20.33 -24.32
N ILE A 334 -5.28 -19.97 -25.50
CA ILE A 334 -3.83 -19.83 -25.72
C ILE A 334 -3.23 -18.68 -24.89
N LYS A 335 -3.92 -17.55 -24.75
CA LYS A 335 -3.49 -16.49 -23.80
C LYS A 335 -3.48 -16.98 -22.35
N THR A 336 -4.52 -17.73 -21.95
CA THR A 336 -4.66 -18.25 -20.58
C THR A 336 -3.52 -19.20 -20.23
N ILE A 337 -3.18 -20.15 -21.10
CA ILE A 337 -2.09 -21.11 -20.84
C ILE A 337 -0.71 -20.44 -20.86
N GLN A 338 -0.46 -19.48 -21.76
CA GLN A 338 0.77 -18.68 -21.77
C GLN A 338 0.96 -17.91 -20.44
N GLY A 339 -0.13 -17.40 -19.85
CA GLY A 339 -0.12 -16.77 -18.53
C GLY A 339 0.22 -17.75 -17.39
N LEU A 340 -0.23 -19.01 -17.46
CA LEU A 340 0.18 -20.04 -16.49
C LEU A 340 1.66 -20.44 -16.68
N GLU A 341 2.11 -20.57 -17.93
CA GLU A 341 3.51 -20.85 -18.25
C GLU A 341 4.45 -19.74 -17.75
N GLU A 342 4.13 -18.45 -17.95
CA GLU A 342 4.95 -17.34 -17.42
C GLU A 342 4.95 -17.34 -15.87
N ARG A 343 3.80 -17.58 -15.24
CA ARG A 343 3.68 -17.70 -13.77
C ARG A 343 4.44 -18.88 -13.17
N SER A 344 4.79 -19.90 -13.96
CA SER A 344 5.69 -20.99 -13.55
C SER A 344 7.17 -20.68 -13.83
N THR A 345 7.43 -19.81 -14.82
CA THR A 345 8.78 -19.40 -15.26
C THR A 345 9.40 -18.38 -14.31
N TYR A 346 8.58 -17.49 -13.73
CA TYR A 346 9.00 -16.48 -12.76
C TYR A 346 8.21 -16.58 -11.47
N GLY A 347 8.89 -16.45 -10.33
CA GLY A 347 8.26 -16.21 -9.04
C GLY A 347 8.28 -14.72 -8.67
N ILE A 348 7.28 -14.26 -7.92
CA ILE A 348 7.14 -12.86 -7.48
C ILE A 348 7.39 -12.74 -5.97
N ILE A 349 8.14 -11.71 -5.55
CA ILE A 349 8.31 -11.35 -4.14
C ILE A 349 7.78 -9.94 -3.94
N ASN A 350 6.75 -9.80 -3.10
CA ASN A 350 6.20 -8.54 -2.64
C ASN A 350 6.91 -8.17 -1.33
N ILE A 351 7.56 -7.01 -1.30
CA ILE A 351 8.47 -6.62 -0.22
C ILE A 351 7.95 -5.33 0.41
N THR A 352 7.76 -5.37 1.73
CA THR A 352 7.50 -4.19 2.55
C THR A 352 8.71 -3.96 3.46
N LEU A 353 9.33 -2.79 3.34
CA LEU A 353 10.38 -2.31 4.22
C LEU A 353 9.76 -1.32 5.23
N ILE A 354 10.12 -1.43 6.50
CA ILE A 354 9.79 -0.45 7.56
C ILE A 354 11.01 -0.07 8.38
#